data_AF-A0A430R1M7-F1
#
_entry.id   AF-A0A430R1M7-F1
#
_cell.length_a   1.000
_cell.length_b   1.000
_cell.length_c   1.000
_cell.angle_alpha   90.00
_cell.angle_beta   90.00
_cell.angle_gamma   90.00
#
_symmetry.space_group_name_H-M   'P 1'
#
loop_
_entity.id
_entity.type
_entity.pdbx_description
1 polymer ?
#
loop_
_entity_poly.entity_id
_entity_poly.type
_entity_poly.pdbx_seq_one_letter_code
_entity_poly.pdbx_strand_id
1 'polypeptide(L)'
;HVVVLPVDDLSNRAAEGVAALIPGVVALPHPYGRLQFGEDLELTFRTLSGHGANPNVYGAVVIGIEPKWTERVAGEIARTGKPVEAFSIEGHGDLRTIERASRVAYRLRQEASEVEREPVEVRELVLSIKCGESDPTLGLAGNPALGLVVD
;
A
#
# COMPACT_ATOMS: atom_id res chain seq x y z
N HIS A 1 -7.87 5.98 1.51
CA HIS A 1 -7.59 4.79 2.34
C HIS A 1 -6.41 5.04 3.26
N VAL A 2 -6.33 4.39 4.42
CA VAL A 2 -5.08 4.24 5.16
C VAL A 2 -4.65 2.79 5.01
N VAL A 3 -3.38 2.57 4.67
CA VAL A 3 -2.85 1.23 4.39
C VAL A 3 -1.82 0.80 5.43
N VAL A 4 -1.78 -0.49 5.73
CA VAL A 4 -0.71 -1.11 6.50
C VAL A 4 0.08 -2.00 5.57
N LEU A 5 1.34 -1.63 5.35
CA LEU A 5 2.24 -2.25 4.39
C LEU A 5 3.25 -3.11 5.14
N PRO A 6 3.07 -4.44 5.19
CA PRO A 6 4.16 -5.31 5.57
C PRO A 6 5.26 -5.21 4.50
N VAL A 7 6.52 -5.15 4.92
CA VAL A 7 7.69 -5.16 4.01
C VAL A 7 8.07 -6.59 3.62
N ASP A 8 7.69 -7.53 4.47
CA ASP A 8 8.02 -8.94 4.37
C ASP A 8 6.87 -9.81 4.90
N ASP A 9 6.91 -11.08 4.52
CA ASP A 9 5.89 -12.07 4.88
C ASP A 9 5.77 -12.33 6.39
N LEU A 10 6.84 -12.12 7.18
CA LEU A 10 6.79 -12.26 8.64
C LEU A 10 5.98 -11.13 9.29
N SER A 11 6.00 -9.95 8.69
CA SER A 11 5.30 -8.76 9.17
C SER A 11 3.81 -8.75 8.81
N ASN A 12 3.35 -9.68 7.95
CA ASN A 12 1.95 -9.79 7.55
C ASN A 12 0.99 -9.89 8.74
N ARG A 13 1.30 -10.73 9.74
CA ARG A 13 0.42 -10.92 10.90
C ARG A 13 0.26 -9.65 11.73
N ALA A 14 1.34 -8.88 11.86
CA ALA A 14 1.29 -7.59 12.52
C ALA A 14 0.43 -6.59 11.71
N ALA A 15 0.59 -6.56 10.39
CA ALA A 15 -0.20 -5.69 9.52
C ALA A 15 -1.70 -6.02 9.55
N GLU A 16 -2.05 -7.30 9.44
CA GLU A 16 -3.41 -7.80 9.55
C GLU A 16 -4.01 -7.53 10.94
N GLY A 17 -3.21 -7.70 12.00
CA GLY A 17 -3.62 -7.38 13.37
C GLY A 17 -4.01 -5.91 13.54
N VAL A 18 -3.26 -4.98 12.93
CA VAL A 18 -3.61 -3.55 12.92
C VAL A 18 -4.93 -3.30 12.17
N ALA A 19 -5.08 -3.86 10.97
CA ALA A 19 -6.30 -3.68 10.18
C ALA A 19 -7.55 -4.28 10.85
N ALA A 20 -7.38 -5.39 11.58
CA ALA A 20 -8.46 -6.00 12.36
C ALA A 20 -8.91 -5.11 13.54
N LEU A 21 -7.98 -4.37 14.16
CA LEU A 21 -8.27 -3.48 15.28
C LEU A 21 -8.85 -2.13 14.85
N ILE A 22 -8.46 -1.62 13.67
CA ILE A 22 -8.84 -0.30 13.18
C ILE A 22 -9.71 -0.41 11.91
N PRO A 23 -11.05 -0.44 12.03
CA PRO A 23 -11.93 -0.55 10.88
C PRO A 23 -11.74 0.58 9.85
N GLY A 24 -11.62 0.19 8.58
CA GLY A 24 -11.40 1.10 7.44
C GLY A 24 -9.93 1.30 7.06
N VAL A 25 -9.01 0.76 7.84
CA VAL A 25 -7.60 0.59 7.47
C VAL A 25 -7.44 -0.73 6.71
N VAL A 26 -6.59 -0.75 5.67
CA VAL A 26 -6.41 -1.91 4.79
C VAL A 26 -5.00 -2.47 4.93
N ALA A 27 -4.86 -3.71 5.38
CA ALA A 27 -3.58 -4.42 5.30
C ALA A 27 -3.37 -5.00 3.89
N LEU A 28 -2.13 -4.97 3.40
CA LEU A 28 -1.76 -5.50 2.08
C LEU A 28 -0.70 -6.62 2.23
N PRO A 29 -1.08 -7.81 2.74
CA PRO A 29 -0.13 -8.90 2.94
C PRO A 29 0.35 -9.49 1.61
N HIS A 30 1.60 -9.96 1.60
CA HIS A 30 2.21 -10.60 0.45
C HIS A 30 3.23 -11.68 0.87
N PRO A 31 3.58 -12.64 -0.01
CA PRO A 31 4.48 -13.75 0.34
C PRO A 31 5.98 -13.44 0.10
N TYR A 32 6.34 -12.17 -0.12
CA TYR A 32 7.69 -11.74 -0.55
C TYR A 32 8.39 -10.93 0.54
N GLY A 33 9.53 -10.31 0.25
CA GLY A 33 10.27 -9.45 1.18
C GLY A 33 11.36 -10.16 1.99
N ARG A 34 11.71 -11.40 1.62
CA ARG A 34 12.87 -12.13 2.17
C ARG A 34 13.68 -12.77 1.06
N LEU A 35 15.00 -12.85 1.27
CA LEU A 35 15.95 -13.48 0.34
C LEU A 35 15.92 -12.90 -1.09
N GLN A 36 15.56 -11.63 -1.21
CA GLN A 36 15.60 -10.88 -2.47
C GLN A 36 16.88 -10.07 -2.53
N PHE A 37 17.48 -10.00 -3.72
CA PHE A 37 18.77 -9.34 -3.95
C PHE A 37 18.78 -8.64 -5.30
N GLY A 38 19.68 -7.66 -5.45
CA GLY A 38 19.87 -6.94 -6.72
C GLY A 38 18.56 -6.33 -7.22
N GLU A 39 18.28 -6.48 -8.52
CA GLU A 39 17.13 -5.88 -9.19
C GLU A 39 15.78 -6.34 -8.64
N ASP A 40 15.67 -7.58 -8.14
CA ASP A 40 14.43 -8.10 -7.56
C ASP A 40 14.09 -7.40 -6.23
N LEU A 41 15.11 -7.12 -5.42
CA LEU A 41 14.96 -6.35 -4.19
C LEU A 41 14.53 -4.91 -4.48
N GLU A 42 15.15 -4.29 -5.49
CA GLU A 42 14.82 -2.94 -5.93
C GLU A 42 13.39 -2.84 -6.48
N LEU A 43 12.98 -3.82 -7.30
CA LEU A 43 11.61 -3.93 -7.79
C LEU A 43 10.63 -4.06 -6.63
N THR A 44 10.94 -4.88 -5.62
CA THR A 44 10.08 -5.10 -4.46
C THR A 44 9.87 -3.81 -3.67
N PHE A 45 10.94 -3.10 -3.33
CA PHE A 45 10.81 -1.83 -2.61
C PHE A 45 10.04 -0.78 -3.42
N ARG A 46 10.26 -0.71 -4.73
CA ARG A 46 9.52 0.20 -5.62
C ARG A 46 8.02 -0.16 -5.67
N THR A 47 7.68 -1.43 -5.72
CA THR A 47 6.28 -1.90 -5.72
C THR A 47 5.61 -1.58 -4.39
N LEU A 48 6.26 -1.90 -3.26
CA LEU A 48 5.73 -1.64 -1.93
C LEU A 48 5.54 -0.15 -1.65
N SER A 49 6.54 0.68 -1.98
CA SER A 49 6.41 2.14 -1.85
C SER A 49 5.37 2.70 -2.80
N GLY A 50 5.23 2.13 -4.01
CA GLY A 50 4.17 2.47 -4.97
C GLY A 50 2.76 2.30 -4.42
N HIS A 51 2.52 1.28 -3.59
CA HIS A 51 1.24 1.11 -2.90
C HIS A 51 0.95 2.26 -1.92
N GLY A 52 1.94 2.66 -1.12
CA GLY A 52 1.79 3.80 -0.20
C GLY A 52 1.72 5.15 -0.91
N ALA A 53 2.40 5.29 -2.05
CA ALA A 53 2.42 6.49 -2.88
C ALA A 53 1.13 6.70 -3.68
N ASN A 54 0.26 5.68 -3.80
CA ASN A 54 -0.95 5.74 -4.61
C ASN A 54 -1.86 6.92 -4.20
N PRO A 55 -2.42 7.71 -5.15
CA PRO A 55 -3.31 8.84 -4.84
C PRO A 55 -4.52 8.47 -3.97
N ASN A 56 -5.04 7.25 -4.07
CA ASN A 56 -6.16 6.75 -3.25
C ASN A 56 -5.77 6.41 -1.80
N VAL A 57 -4.47 6.47 -1.47
CA VAL A 57 -3.95 6.27 -0.12
C VAL A 57 -3.67 7.62 0.52
N TYR A 58 -4.32 7.92 1.64
CA TYR A 58 -4.07 9.10 2.44
C TYR A 58 -2.70 9.01 3.13
N GLY A 59 -2.47 7.91 3.85
CA GLY A 59 -1.24 7.64 4.58
C GLY A 59 -0.98 6.16 4.78
N ALA A 60 0.23 5.83 5.21
CA ALA A 60 0.70 4.45 5.34
C ALA A 60 1.33 4.17 6.71
N VAL A 61 1.13 2.95 7.20
CA VAL A 61 1.90 2.38 8.30
C VAL A 61 2.74 1.25 7.71
N VAL A 62 4.06 1.37 7.76
CA VAL A 62 4.99 0.37 7.23
C VAL A 62 5.49 -0.51 8.37
N ILE A 63 5.39 -1.83 8.24
CA ILE A 63 5.84 -2.79 9.24
C ILE A 63 6.81 -3.76 8.60
N GLY A 64 8.02 -3.89 9.12
CA GLY A 64 8.99 -4.88 8.66
C GLY A 64 9.65 -5.63 9.82
N ILE A 65 10.46 -6.64 9.49
CA ILE A 65 11.29 -7.34 10.47
C ILE A 65 12.20 -6.35 11.19
N GLU A 66 12.96 -5.57 10.42
CA GLU A 66 14.03 -4.72 10.90
C GLU A 66 13.95 -3.28 10.33
N PRO A 67 14.58 -2.29 10.98
CA PRO A 67 14.38 -0.88 10.62
C PRO A 67 14.88 -0.48 9.22
N LYS A 68 16.00 -1.01 8.72
CA LYS A 68 16.66 -0.51 7.50
C LYS A 68 15.78 -0.62 6.26
N TRP A 69 15.15 -1.77 6.02
CA TRP A 69 14.25 -1.99 4.88
C TRP A 69 12.90 -1.30 5.11
N THR A 70 12.42 -1.30 6.36
CA THR A 70 11.19 -0.61 6.76
C THR A 70 11.26 0.89 6.50
N GLU A 71 12.34 1.52 6.97
CA GLU A 71 12.61 2.94 6.77
C GLU A 71 12.87 3.28 5.30
N ARG A 72 13.46 2.34 4.53
CA ARG A 72 13.63 2.53 3.10
C ARG A 72 12.29 2.65 2.38
N VAL A 73 11.36 1.72 2.60
CA VAL A 73 10.01 1.78 1.99
C VAL A 73 9.24 3.01 2.48
N ALA A 74 9.26 3.27 3.79
CA ALA A 74 8.61 4.44 4.37
C ALA A 74 9.18 5.75 3.81
N GLY A 75 10.50 5.85 3.65
CA GLY A 75 11.18 7.03 3.11
C GLY A 75 10.76 7.35 1.67
N GLU A 76 10.62 6.32 0.82
CA GLU A 76 10.11 6.51 -0.55
C GLU A 76 8.66 7.01 -0.57
N ILE A 77 7.80 6.52 0.34
CA ILE A 77 6.43 7.03 0.49
C ILE A 77 6.44 8.48 1.00
N ALA A 78 7.30 8.80 1.98
CA ALA A 78 7.37 10.13 2.57
C ALA A 78 7.74 11.21 1.54
N ARG A 79 8.52 10.86 0.51
CA ARG A 79 8.87 11.78 -0.60
C ARG A 79 7.66 12.26 -1.39
N THR A 80 6.52 11.58 -1.33
CA THR A 80 5.27 12.04 -1.95
C THR A 80 4.52 13.06 -1.08
N GLY A 81 5.05 13.42 0.10
CA GLY A 81 4.40 14.30 1.06
C GLY A 81 3.27 13.65 1.88
N LYS A 82 3.06 12.33 1.73
CA LYS A 82 2.02 11.60 2.46
C LYS A 82 2.50 11.28 3.88
N PRO A 83 1.60 11.31 4.89
CA PRO A 83 1.94 10.86 6.23
C PRO A 83 2.25 9.36 6.24
N VAL A 84 3.41 9.01 6.78
CA VAL A 84 3.89 7.62 6.89
C VAL A 84 4.67 7.42 8.17
N GLU A 85 4.46 6.28 8.83
CA GLU A 85 5.29 5.84 9.96
C GLU A 85 5.75 4.39 9.80
N ALA A 86 6.95 4.10 10.30
CA ALA A 86 7.61 2.80 10.19
C ALA A 86 7.73 2.12 11.56
N PHE A 87 7.50 0.81 11.60
CA PHE A 87 7.65 -0.03 12.79
C PHE A 87 8.42 -1.30 12.46
N SER A 88 9.32 -1.72 13.35
CA SER A 88 9.97 -3.03 13.29
C SER A 88 9.37 -4.00 14.30
N ILE A 89 9.22 -5.28 13.93
CA ILE A 89 8.88 -6.35 14.88
C ILE A 89 10.10 -6.80 15.69
N GLU A 90 11.31 -6.69 15.13
CA GLU A 90 12.55 -7.00 15.86
C GLU A 90 12.68 -6.12 17.11
N GLY A 91 12.99 -6.76 18.24
CA GLY A 91 13.11 -6.12 19.55
C GLY A 91 11.79 -5.76 20.24
N HIS A 92 10.64 -5.91 19.58
CA HIS A 92 9.34 -5.51 20.11
C HIS A 92 8.33 -6.67 20.14
N GLY A 93 8.39 -7.57 19.16
CA GLY A 93 7.41 -8.62 18.92
C GLY A 93 6.07 -8.10 18.39
N ASP A 94 5.29 -8.99 17.79
CA ASP A 94 4.04 -8.66 17.09
C ASP A 94 3.06 -7.86 17.95
N LEU A 95 2.79 -8.30 19.18
CA LEU A 95 1.78 -7.67 20.03
C LEU A 95 2.08 -6.20 20.33
N ARG A 96 3.35 -5.87 20.63
CA ARG A 96 3.76 -4.49 20.92
C ARG A 96 3.80 -3.66 19.64
N THR A 97 4.21 -4.26 18.52
CA THR A 97 4.21 -3.58 17.22
C THR A 97 2.79 -3.27 16.76
N ILE A 98 1.86 -4.23 16.88
CA ILE A 98 0.43 -4.04 16.60
C ILE A 98 -0.13 -2.91 17.46
N GLU A 99 0.15 -2.91 18.77
CA GLU A 99 -0.33 -1.88 19.69
C GLU A 99 0.11 -0.46 19.27
N ARG A 100 1.41 -0.27 19.00
CA ARG A 100 1.95 1.03 18.57
C ARG A 100 1.47 1.45 17.18
N ALA A 101 1.51 0.54 16.22
CA ALA A 101 1.07 0.78 14.85
C ALA A 101 -0.43 1.09 14.77
N SER A 102 -1.26 0.45 15.60
CA SER A 102 -2.70 0.70 15.68
C SER A 102 -3.04 2.11 16.12
N ARG A 103 -2.27 2.68 17.06
CA ARG A 103 -2.45 4.08 17.48
C ARG A 103 -2.22 5.06 16.33
N VAL A 104 -1.18 4.82 15.54
CA VAL A 104 -0.88 5.64 14.36
C VAL A 104 -1.93 5.44 13.27
N ALA A 105 -2.28 4.18 12.96
CA ALA A 105 -3.31 3.87 11.98
C ALA A 105 -4.65 4.52 12.32
N TYR A 106 -5.04 4.54 13.59
CA TYR A 106 -6.24 5.24 14.07
C TYR A 106 -6.16 6.75 13.81
N ARG A 107 -5.03 7.38 14.16
CA ARG A 107 -4.82 8.82 13.93
C ARG A 107 -4.88 9.17 12.45
N LEU A 108 -4.15 8.45 11.60
CA LEU A 108 -4.19 8.65 10.14
C LEU A 108 -5.60 8.44 9.57
N ARG A 109 -6.37 7.48 10.11
CA ARG A 109 -7.74 7.22 9.68
C ARG A 109 -8.68 8.35 10.07
N GLN A 110 -8.48 8.97 11.23
CA GLN A 110 -9.22 10.16 11.63
C GLN A 110 -8.89 11.33 10.71
N GLU A 111 -7.61 11.62 10.48
CA GLU A 111 -7.18 12.69 9.58
C GLU A 111 -7.71 12.46 8.14
N ALA A 112 -7.65 11.22 7.63
CA ALA A 112 -8.20 10.87 6.33
C ALA A 112 -9.71 11.09 6.21
N SER A 113 -10.46 11.00 7.32
CA SER A 113 -11.91 11.20 7.31
C SER A 113 -12.33 12.67 7.23
N GLU A 114 -11.40 13.59 7.48
CA GLU A 114 -11.60 15.03 7.38
C GLU A 114 -11.34 15.56 5.96
N VAL A 115 -10.79 14.71 5.06
CA VAL A 115 -10.53 15.09 3.66
C VAL A 115 -11.83 15.03 2.86
N GLU A 116 -12.25 16.17 2.35
CA GLU A 116 -13.40 16.28 1.44
C GLU A 116 -12.99 16.07 -0.02
N ARG A 117 -13.91 15.55 -0.82
CA ARG A 117 -13.71 15.42 -2.26
C ARG A 117 -13.85 16.78 -2.92
N GLU A 118 -12.97 17.07 -3.87
CA GLU A 118 -13.04 18.26 -4.71
C GLU A 118 -13.25 17.88 -6.19
N PRO A 119 -13.78 18.80 -7.01
CA PRO A 119 -13.80 18.62 -8.46
C PRO A 119 -12.38 18.45 -9.01
N VAL A 120 -12.19 17.46 -9.88
CA VAL A 120 -10.93 17.21 -10.59
C VAL A 120 -11.17 17.16 -12.09
N GLU A 121 -10.15 17.49 -12.86
CA GLU A 121 -10.15 17.36 -14.31
C GLU A 121 -9.89 15.91 -14.72
N VAL A 122 -10.42 15.49 -15.88
CA VAL A 122 -10.21 14.13 -16.42
C VAL A 122 -8.71 13.82 -16.59
N ARG A 123 -7.91 14.83 -16.94
CA ARG A 123 -6.44 14.72 -17.12
C ARG A 123 -5.67 14.35 -15.84
N GLU A 124 -6.30 14.45 -14.67
CA GLU A 124 -5.71 14.10 -13.39
C GLU A 124 -5.93 12.63 -13.03
N LEU A 125 -6.80 11.94 -13.78
CA LEU A 125 -7.05 10.52 -13.60
C LEU A 125 -5.92 9.69 -14.20
N VAL A 126 -5.52 8.65 -13.48
CA VAL A 126 -4.64 7.60 -13.99
C VAL A 126 -5.45 6.32 -14.09
N LEU A 127 -5.72 5.86 -15.30
CA LEU A 127 -6.41 4.60 -15.58
C LEU A 127 -5.41 3.52 -15.98
N SER A 128 -5.63 2.31 -15.48
CA SER A 128 -4.91 1.12 -15.90
C SER A 128 -5.91 0.09 -16.41
N ILE A 129 -5.54 -0.61 -17.49
CA ILE A 129 -6.37 -1.62 -18.12
C ILE A 129 -5.64 -2.95 -18.01
N LYS A 130 -6.35 -3.97 -17.52
CA LYS A 130 -5.82 -5.32 -17.40
C LYS A 130 -6.86 -6.32 -17.88
N CYS A 131 -6.47 -7.16 -18.83
CA CYS A 131 -7.27 -8.31 -19.25
C CYS A 131 -7.37 -9.33 -18.12
N GLY A 132 -8.58 -9.82 -17.83
CA GLY A 132 -8.83 -10.91 -16.88
C GLY A 132 -8.32 -12.24 -17.40
N GLU A 133 -9.17 -12.93 -18.15
CA GLU A 133 -8.93 -14.18 -18.87
C GLU A 133 -9.18 -13.95 -20.35
N SER A 134 -8.43 -14.62 -21.23
CA SER A 134 -8.60 -14.45 -22.67
C SER A 134 -9.84 -15.19 -23.16
N ASP A 135 -10.69 -14.50 -23.93
CA ASP A 135 -11.89 -15.05 -24.57
C ASP A 135 -12.09 -14.41 -25.95
N PRO A 136 -12.60 -15.15 -26.97
CA PRO A 136 -12.78 -14.61 -28.33
C PRO A 136 -13.65 -13.35 -28.42
N THR A 137 -14.58 -13.12 -27.49
CA THR A 137 -15.43 -11.93 -27.49
C THR A 137 -14.71 -10.68 -26.98
N LEU A 138 -13.63 -10.82 -26.20
CA LEU A 138 -12.86 -9.67 -25.71
C LEU A 138 -12.17 -8.93 -26.85
N GLY A 139 -11.63 -9.66 -27.83
CA GLY A 139 -11.00 -9.04 -29.01
C GLY A 139 -12.00 -8.33 -29.93
N LEU A 140 -13.28 -8.72 -29.87
CA LEU A 140 -14.33 -8.20 -30.75
C LEU A 140 -15.18 -7.09 -30.12
N ALA A 141 -15.36 -7.12 -28.80
CA ALA A 141 -16.25 -6.20 -28.09
C ALA A 141 -15.57 -5.55 -26.88
N GLY A 142 -15.06 -6.33 -25.93
CA GLY A 142 -14.57 -5.82 -24.64
C GLY A 142 -13.36 -4.87 -24.78
N ASN A 143 -12.30 -5.32 -25.44
CA ASN A 143 -11.08 -4.54 -25.63
C ASN A 143 -11.31 -3.32 -26.53
N PRO A 144 -12.04 -3.39 -27.66
CA PRO A 144 -12.41 -2.21 -28.43
C PRO A 144 -13.21 -1.18 -27.61
N ALA A 145 -14.19 -1.63 -26.81
CA ALA A 145 -14.98 -0.73 -25.98
C ALA A 145 -14.12 -0.06 -24.89
N LEU A 146 -13.22 -0.80 -24.24
CA LEU A 146 -12.26 -0.23 -23.29
C LEU A 146 -11.32 0.77 -23.98
N GLY A 147 -10.86 0.46 -25.19
CA GLY A 147 -10.04 1.36 -26.01
C GLY A 147 -10.73 2.72 -26.23
N LEU A 148 -12.02 2.72 -26.58
CA LEU A 148 -12.81 3.94 -26.74
C LEU A 148 -12.98 4.76 -25.45
N VAL A 149 -12.86 4.15 -24.28
CA VAL A 149 -12.99 4.85 -22.98
C VAL A 149 -11.70 5.57 -22.59
N VAL A 150 -10.56 5.09 -23.08
CA VAL A 150 -9.23 5.59 -22.66
C VAL A 150 -8.45 6.33 -23.74
N ASP A 151 -9.05 6.51 -24.93
CA ASP A 151 -8.55 7.35 -26.03
C ASP A 151 -8.86 8.83 -25.77
#